data_AF-A0A822HFG3-F1
#
_entry.id   AF-A0A822HFG3-F1
#
_cell.length_a   1.000
_cell.length_b   1.000
_cell.length_c   1.000
_cell.angle_alpha   90.00
_cell.angle_beta   90.00
_cell.angle_gamma   90.00
#
_symmetry.space_group_name_H-M   'P 1'
#
loop_
_entity.id
_entity.type
_entity.pdbx_description
1 polymer ?
#
loop_
_entity_poly.entity_id
_entity_poly.type
_entity_poly.pdbx_seq_one_letter_code
_entity_poly.pdbx_strand_id
1 'polypeptide(L)'
;KLVTLDGKKPYADGDRAQAAVVEHLQLIKTCKEDPSLIVVDVGAYVGDFGLYAAACGCQVYLFEVQPNMVDLIQTSILVNNFSSSRVHVINKAVSNLPSNSQLTFLQDAGDTKETEGSLHISTIRLDDIEWPPQSTI
;
A
#
# COMPACT_ATOMS: atom_id res chain seq x y z
N LYS A 1 7.16 7.43 -16.44
CA LYS A 1 8.41 6.62 -16.34
C LYS A 1 8.84 6.69 -14.88
N LEU A 2 8.70 5.61 -14.10
CA LEU A 2 9.11 5.61 -12.69
C LEU A 2 10.62 5.86 -12.62
N VAL A 3 11.00 6.90 -11.88
CA VAL A 3 12.39 7.28 -11.65
C VAL A 3 12.69 6.97 -10.19
N THR A 4 13.64 6.08 -9.95
CA THR A 4 14.20 5.88 -8.60
C THR A 4 15.11 7.06 -8.27
N LEU A 5 15.18 7.45 -6.99
CA LEU A 5 15.98 8.60 -6.52
C LEU A 5 17.47 8.50 -6.91
N ASP A 6 17.96 7.30 -7.22
CA ASP A 6 19.35 7.02 -7.57
C ASP A 6 19.55 6.51 -9.01
N GLY A 7 18.51 6.46 -9.84
CA GLY A 7 18.57 5.95 -11.21
C GLY A 7 18.91 4.46 -11.33
N LYS A 8 18.93 3.71 -10.23
CA LYS A 8 19.13 2.24 -10.23
C LYS A 8 17.80 1.52 -10.39
N LYS A 9 17.83 0.30 -10.94
CA LYS A 9 16.64 -0.55 -10.94
C LYS A 9 16.15 -0.73 -9.50
N PRO A 10 14.83 -0.68 -9.24
CA PRO A 10 14.28 -1.07 -7.95
C PRO A 10 14.78 -2.47 -7.61
N TYR A 11 15.40 -2.62 -6.44
CA TYR A 11 15.84 -3.90 -5.90
C TYR A 11 15.02 -4.17 -4.64
N ALA A 12 14.47 -5.36 -4.51
CA ALA A 12 13.65 -5.75 -3.37
C ALA A 12 14.55 -6.08 -2.18
N ASP A 13 14.83 -5.07 -1.35
CA ASP A 13 15.57 -5.19 -0.09
C ASP A 13 14.74 -4.49 1.00
N GLY A 14 14.08 -5.28 1.83
CA GLY A 14 13.20 -4.81 2.89
C GLY A 14 13.93 -3.96 3.92
N ASP A 15 15.16 -4.32 4.27
CA ASP A 15 15.96 -3.59 5.27
C ASP A 15 16.34 -2.21 4.76
N ARG A 16 16.77 -2.11 3.49
CA ARG A 16 17.07 -0.81 2.87
C ARG A 16 15.82 0.04 2.65
N ALA A 17 14.70 -0.57 2.29
CA ALA A 17 13.42 0.13 2.16
C ALA A 17 12.97 0.69 3.52
N GLN A 18 13.11 -0.10 4.59
CA GLN A 18 12.79 0.33 5.95
C GLN A 18 13.71 1.44 6.43
N ALA A 19 15.02 1.33 6.21
CA ALA A 19 15.97 2.39 6.51
C ALA A 19 15.65 3.69 5.75
N ALA A 20 15.28 3.60 4.46
CA ALA A 20 14.88 4.78 3.69
C ALA A 20 13.64 5.48 4.28
N VAL A 21 12.62 4.69 4.67
CA VAL A 21 11.40 5.21 5.30
C VAL A 21 11.71 5.92 6.63
N VAL A 22 12.56 5.32 7.47
CA VAL A 22 12.90 5.86 8.79
C VAL A 22 13.85 7.06 8.70
N GLU A 23 14.91 6.95 7.91
CA GLU A 23 16.02 7.90 7.92
C GLU A 23 15.83 9.07 6.97
N HIS A 24 15.19 8.85 5.80
CA HIS A 24 15.19 9.83 4.71
C HIS A 24 13.85 10.56 4.57
N LEU A 25 12.71 9.88 4.78
CA LEU A 25 11.39 10.50 4.56
C LEU A 25 10.92 11.38 5.72
N GLN A 26 11.50 11.22 6.92
CA GLN A 26 11.16 11.99 8.13
C GLN A 26 9.65 12.08 8.38
N LEU A 27 8.92 10.97 8.20
CA LEU A 27 7.45 10.94 8.08
C LEU A 27 6.72 11.66 9.22
N ILE A 28 7.20 11.58 10.46
CA ILE A 28 6.61 12.30 11.60
C ILE A 28 6.58 13.81 11.36
N LYS A 29 7.69 14.37 10.88
CA LYS A 29 7.79 15.81 10.59
C LYS A 29 6.95 16.14 9.36
N THR A 30 7.16 15.40 8.28
CA THR A 30 6.55 15.64 6.98
C THR A 30 5.02 15.59 7.04
N CYS A 31 4.44 14.55 7.63
CA CYS A 31 2.98 14.40 7.74
C CYS A 31 2.34 15.34 8.77
N LYS A 32 3.13 15.86 9.72
CA LYS A 32 2.66 16.91 10.64
C LYS A 32 2.64 18.29 9.98
N GLU A 33 3.62 18.59 9.15
CA GLU A 33 3.72 19.86 8.43
C GLU A 33 2.74 19.95 7.26
N ASP A 34 2.46 18.83 6.60
CA ASP A 34 1.47 18.73 5.52
C ASP A 34 0.44 17.62 5.78
N PRO A 35 -0.71 17.95 6.39
CA PRO A 35 -1.80 17.00 6.61
C PRO A 35 -2.51 16.53 5.33
N SER A 36 -2.25 17.18 4.17
CA SER A 36 -2.80 16.76 2.87
C SER A 36 -1.97 15.68 2.19
N LEU A 37 -0.78 15.38 2.72
CA LEU A 37 0.11 14.38 2.17
C LEU A 37 -0.48 12.98 2.35
N ILE A 38 -0.49 12.24 1.24
CA ILE A 38 -0.99 10.87 1.18
C ILE A 38 0.20 9.93 0.96
N VAL A 39 0.25 8.87 1.78
CA VAL A 39 1.17 7.75 1.58
C VAL A 39 0.39 6.61 0.92
N VAL A 40 0.92 6.10 -0.18
CA VAL A 40 0.37 4.95 -0.91
C VAL A 40 1.33 3.78 -0.74
N ASP A 41 0.88 2.71 -0.09
CA ASP A 41 1.62 1.47 0.12
C ASP A 41 1.04 0.38 -0.81
N VAL A 42 1.83 -0.08 -1.77
CA VAL A 42 1.38 -1.02 -2.82
C VAL A 42 2.06 -2.37 -2.64
N GLY A 43 1.25 -3.42 -2.47
CA GLY A 43 1.75 -4.72 -2.04
C GLY A 43 2.07 -4.68 -0.55
N ALA A 44 1.11 -4.20 0.25
CA ALA A 44 1.31 -3.89 1.65
C ALA A 44 1.67 -5.12 2.51
N TYR A 45 1.34 -6.33 2.05
CA TYR A 45 1.55 -7.59 2.77
C TYR A 45 0.99 -7.51 4.20
N VAL A 46 1.82 -7.56 5.24
CA VAL A 46 1.37 -7.43 6.64
C VAL A 46 1.22 -5.97 7.11
N GLY A 47 1.52 -5.00 6.24
CA GLY A 47 1.34 -3.57 6.47
C GLY A 47 2.54 -2.85 7.08
N ASP A 48 3.75 -3.44 7.04
CA ASP A 48 4.94 -2.92 7.75
C ASP A 48 5.21 -1.43 7.47
N PHE A 49 5.14 -1.02 6.20
CA PHE A 49 5.44 0.36 5.79
C PHE A 49 4.24 1.30 5.97
N GLY A 50 3.06 0.90 5.49
CA GLY A 50 1.86 1.72 5.58
C GLY A 50 1.38 1.94 7.03
N LEU A 51 1.44 0.92 7.89
CA LEU A 51 1.06 1.07 9.31
C LEU A 51 2.10 1.89 10.08
N TYR A 52 3.38 1.78 9.74
CA TYR A 52 4.41 2.68 10.30
C TYR A 52 4.14 4.14 9.90
N ALA A 53 3.82 4.41 8.63
CA ALA A 53 3.44 5.75 8.18
C ALA A 53 2.18 6.27 8.90
N ALA A 54 1.18 5.40 9.11
CA ALA A 54 -0.03 5.74 9.86
C ALA A 54 0.27 6.10 11.33
N ALA A 55 1.19 5.36 11.97
CA ALA A 55 1.69 5.65 13.31
C ALA A 55 2.44 6.98 13.39
N CYS A 56 3.11 7.38 12.30
CA CYS A 56 3.74 8.69 12.16
C CYS A 56 2.74 9.84 11.94
N GLY A 57 1.44 9.55 11.81
CA GLY A 57 0.38 10.54 11.66
C GLY A 57 -0.11 10.78 10.24
N CYS A 58 0.44 10.07 9.25
CA CYS A 58 0.06 10.24 7.84
C CYS A 58 -1.35 9.72 7.53
N GLN A 59 -1.93 10.21 6.43
CA GLN A 59 -3.05 9.55 5.75
C GLN A 59 -2.48 8.49 4.80
N VAL A 60 -3.00 7.26 4.88
CA VAL A 60 -2.40 6.08 4.23
C VAL A 60 -3.46 5.25 3.51
N TYR A 61 -3.11 4.80 2.30
CA TYR A 61 -3.86 3.82 1.53
C TYR A 61 -2.98 2.61 1.27
N LEU A 62 -3.38 1.46 1.80
CA LEU A 62 -2.67 0.19 1.70
C LEU A 62 -3.38 -0.70 0.67
N PHE A 63 -2.72 -1.03 -0.43
CA PHE A 63 -3.21 -1.97 -1.44
C PHE A 63 -2.60 -3.35 -1.21
N GLU A 64 -3.46 -4.34 -1.03
CA GLU A 64 -3.05 -5.73 -0.85
C GLU A 64 -4.02 -6.67 -1.56
N VAL A 65 -3.49 -7.69 -2.24
CA VAL A 65 -4.28 -8.62 -3.05
C VAL A 65 -4.70 -9.85 -2.26
N GLN A 66 -3.90 -10.32 -1.29
CA GLN A 66 -4.18 -11.50 -0.50
C GLN A 66 -5.20 -11.20 0.63
N PRO A 67 -6.39 -11.82 0.65
CA PRO A 67 -7.43 -11.50 1.64
C PRO A 67 -7.02 -11.74 3.10
N ASN A 68 -6.25 -12.80 3.36
CA ASN A 68 -5.70 -13.09 4.69
C ASN A 68 -4.74 -11.99 5.19
N MET A 69 -4.00 -11.35 4.28
CA MET A 69 -3.13 -10.23 4.61
C MET A 69 -3.93 -8.95 4.84
N VAL A 70 -4.98 -8.73 4.05
CA VAL A 70 -5.96 -7.65 4.30
C VAL A 70 -6.57 -7.78 5.71
N ASP A 71 -6.97 -8.98 6.11
CA ASP A 71 -7.52 -9.24 7.45
C ASP A 71 -6.50 -8.92 8.57
N LEU A 72 -5.22 -9.24 8.37
CA LEU A 72 -4.14 -8.92 9.32
C LEU A 72 -3.92 -7.40 9.43
N ILE A 73 -3.91 -6.68 8.30
CA ILE A 73 -3.77 -5.22 8.30
C ILE A 73 -4.98 -4.58 8.99
N GLN A 74 -6.20 -5.01 8.66
CA GLN A 74 -7.43 -4.49 9.28
C GLN A 74 -7.45 -4.74 10.79
N THR A 75 -7.02 -5.92 11.23
CA THR A 75 -6.86 -6.22 12.67
C THR A 75 -5.87 -5.28 13.32
N SER A 76 -4.74 -5.02 12.66
CA SER A 76 -3.72 -4.08 13.16
C SER A 76 -4.25 -2.66 13.26
N ILE A 77 -5.06 -2.21 12.31
CA ILE A 77 -5.75 -0.91 12.33
C ILE A 77 -6.66 -0.79 13.57
N LEU A 78 -7.44 -1.83 13.84
CA LEU A 78 -8.37 -1.87 14.97
C LEU A 78 -7.63 -1.86 16.31
N VAL A 79 -6.62 -2.72 16.49
CA VAL A 79 -5.88 -2.85 17.75
C VAL A 79 -5.07 -1.59 18.08
N ASN A 80 -4.57 -0.87 17.07
CA ASN A 80 -3.84 0.38 17.25
C ASN A 80 -4.73 1.63 17.32
N ASN A 81 -6.06 1.48 17.24
CA ASN A 81 -7.04 2.58 17.23
C ASN A 81 -6.75 3.61 16.12
N PHE A 82 -6.30 3.16 14.95
CA PHE A 82 -6.15 4.08 13.82
C PHE A 82 -7.52 4.55 13.34
N SER A 83 -7.61 5.83 13.00
CA SER A 83 -8.85 6.40 12.50
C SER A 83 -9.16 5.87 11.10
N SER A 84 -10.39 5.38 10.91
CA SER A 84 -10.89 4.91 9.60
C SER A 84 -10.98 6.01 8.55
N SER A 85 -10.88 7.29 8.92
CA SER A 85 -10.77 8.39 7.95
C SER A 85 -9.34 8.59 7.42
N ARG A 86 -8.34 8.05 8.12
CA ARG A 86 -6.92 8.23 7.76
C ARG A 86 -6.25 6.98 7.21
N VAL A 87 -6.67 5.78 7.62
CA VAL A 87 -6.01 4.54 7.21
C VAL A 87 -7.01 3.67 6.48
N HIS A 88 -6.73 3.40 5.21
CA HIS A 88 -7.62 2.72 4.28
C HIS A 88 -6.92 1.48 3.74
N VAL A 89 -7.59 0.33 3.78
CA VAL A 89 -7.09 -0.92 3.18
C VAL A 89 -7.95 -1.24 1.96
N ILE A 90 -7.32 -1.42 0.81
CA ILE A 90 -7.99 -1.63 -0.47
C ILE A 90 -7.57 -2.99 -1.02
N ASN A 91 -8.52 -3.92 -1.13
CA ASN A 91 -8.27 -5.26 -1.68
C ASN A 91 -8.36 -5.25 -3.22
N LYS A 92 -7.42 -4.58 -3.87
CA LYS A 92 -7.31 -4.49 -5.33
C LYS A 92 -5.86 -4.58 -5.78
N ALA A 93 -5.66 -5.10 -6.99
CA ALA A 93 -4.35 -5.16 -7.62
C ALA A 93 -4.03 -3.84 -8.31
N VAL A 94 -3.00 -3.12 -7.84
CA VAL A 94 -2.50 -1.95 -8.56
C VAL A 94 -1.84 -2.42 -9.86
N SER A 95 -2.35 -1.93 -10.99
CA SER A 95 -1.93 -2.39 -12.32
C SER A 95 -2.00 -1.26 -13.34
N ASN A 96 -1.41 -1.46 -14.52
CA ASN A 96 -1.61 -0.60 -15.69
C ASN A 96 -2.81 -1.03 -16.56
N LEU A 97 -3.45 -2.16 -16.24
CA LEU A 97 -4.70 -2.57 -16.86
C LEU A 97 -5.85 -1.62 -16.50
N PRO A 98 -6.90 -1.48 -17.33
CA PRO A 98 -8.08 -0.70 -16.98
C PRO A 98 -8.62 -1.09 -15.60
N SER A 99 -9.07 -0.11 -14.81
CA SER A 99 -9.68 -0.39 -13.49
C SER A 99 -10.85 -1.37 -13.61
N ASN A 100 -10.97 -2.27 -12.64
CA ASN A 100 -11.92 -3.39 -12.59
C ASN A 100 -11.69 -4.50 -13.63
N SER A 101 -10.53 -4.54 -14.32
CA SER A 101 -10.07 -5.76 -14.98
C SER A 101 -9.80 -6.85 -13.94
N GLN A 102 -9.71 -8.12 -14.35
CA GLN A 102 -9.42 -9.23 -13.45
C GLN A 102 -7.99 -9.71 -13.64
N LEU A 103 -7.28 -9.90 -12.54
CA LEU A 103 -6.01 -10.61 -12.49
C LEU A 103 -6.16 -11.83 -11.60
N THR A 104 -5.39 -12.86 -11.94
CA THR A 104 -5.32 -14.09 -11.17
C THR A 104 -3.96 -14.20 -10.51
N PHE A 105 -3.96 -14.58 -9.24
CA PHE A 105 -2.76 -14.70 -8.44
C PHE A 105 -2.64 -16.10 -7.86
N LEU A 106 -1.41 -16.62 -7.85
CA LEU A 106 -1.02 -17.72 -6.98
C LEU A 106 -0.65 -17.11 -5.62
N GLN A 107 -1.29 -17.60 -4.56
CA GLN A 107 -0.94 -17.23 -3.19
C GLN A 107 0.16 -18.16 -2.68
N ASP A 108 1.33 -17.59 -2.41
CA ASP A 108 2.39 -18.24 -1.66
C ASP A 108 2.74 -17.38 -0.45
N ALA A 109 3.28 -18.00 0.60
CA ALA A 109 3.69 -17.27 1.79
C ALA A 109 4.84 -16.30 1.45
N GLY A 110 4.58 -14.99 1.55
CA GLY A 110 5.57 -13.93 1.35
C GLY A 110 5.80 -13.50 -0.10
N ASP A 111 5.03 -14.03 -1.05
CA ASP A 111 5.10 -13.60 -2.46
C ASP A 111 3.72 -13.71 -3.11
N THR A 112 3.42 -12.79 -4.03
CA THR A 112 2.22 -12.85 -4.86
C THR A 112 2.62 -12.69 -6.31
N LYS A 113 2.43 -13.75 -7.10
CA LYS A 113 2.71 -13.72 -8.54
C LYS A 113 1.42 -13.73 -9.31
N GLU A 114 1.31 -12.83 -10.28
CA GLU A 114 0.28 -12.87 -11.31
C GLU A 114 0.56 -14.07 -12.22
N THR A 115 -0.32 -15.07 -12.18
CA THR A 115 -0.19 -16.35 -12.92
C THR A 115 -1.55 -17.06 -12.90
N GLU A 116 -1.65 -18.25 -13.50
CA GLU A 116 -2.81 -19.17 -13.41
C GLU A 116 -2.99 -19.75 -11.99
N GLY A 117 -3.17 -18.89 -10.99
CA GLY A 117 -3.57 -19.27 -9.63
C GLY A 117 -5.09 -19.34 -9.46
N SER A 118 -5.56 -19.26 -8.22
CA SER A 118 -7.00 -19.34 -7.88
C SER A 118 -7.56 -18.06 -7.26
N LEU A 119 -6.71 -17.09 -6.92
CA LEU A 119 -7.14 -15.83 -6.34
C LEU A 119 -7.48 -14.85 -7.46
N HIS A 120 -8.75 -14.49 -7.59
CA HIS A 120 -9.21 -13.50 -8.56
C HIS A 120 -9.39 -12.13 -7.89
N ILE A 121 -8.67 -11.13 -8.37
CA ILE A 121 -8.68 -9.78 -7.80
C ILE A 121 -8.92 -8.75 -8.90
N SER A 122 -9.82 -7.81 -8.62
CA SER A 122 -10.05 -6.67 -9.51
C SER A 122 -8.86 -5.70 -9.48
N THR A 123 -8.50 -5.16 -10.64
CA THR A 123 -7.43 -4.18 -10.77
C THR A 123 -7.88 -2.76 -10.44
N ILE A 124 -6.91 -1.90 -10.16
CA ILE A 124 -7.07 -0.45 -10.10
C ILE A 124 -5.82 0.25 -10.64
N ARG A 125 -6.01 1.35 -11.37
CA ARG A 125 -4.91 2.25 -11.71
C ARG A 125 -4.85 3.38 -10.68
N LEU A 126 -3.66 3.71 -10.20
CA LEU A 126 -3.50 4.84 -9.28
C LEU A 126 -3.95 6.18 -9.92
N ASP A 127 -3.79 6.30 -11.24
CA ASP A 127 -4.22 7.47 -12.02
C ASP A 127 -5.75 7.60 -12.14
N ASP A 128 -6.50 6.53 -11.88
CA ASP A 128 -7.97 6.56 -11.91
C ASP A 128 -8.58 6.98 -10.55
N ILE A 129 -7.75 7.16 -9.52
CA ILE A 129 -8.21 7.53 -8.18
C ILE A 129 -8.20 9.06 -8.03
N GLU A 130 -9.33 9.63 -7.65
CA GLU A 130 -9.37 10.98 -7.10
C GLU A 130 -8.86 10.95 -5.67
N TRP A 131 -7.85 11.76 -5.35
CA TRP A 131 -7.20 11.77 -4.03
C TRP A 131 -7.58 13.03 -3.23
N PRO A 132 -8.08 12.90 -1.98
CA PRO A 132 -8.56 11.67 -1.35
C PRO A 132 -9.87 11.18 -2.02
N PRO A 133 -10.18 9.87 -1.95
CA PRO A 133 -11.36 9.30 -2.61
C PRO A 133 -12.65 9.88 -2.05
N GLN A 134 -13.55 10.30 -2.93
CA GLN A 134 -14.87 10.82 -2.54
C GLN A 134 -15.84 9.70 -2.11
N SER A 135 -15.52 8.44 -2.40
CA SER A 135 -16.28 7.25 -2.01
C SER A 135 -15.34 6.09 -1.66
N THR A 136 -15.85 5.06 -0.99
CA THR A 136 -15.13 3.81 -0.77
C THR A 136 -14.75 3.20 -2.12
N ILE A 137 -13.45 2.91 -2.31
CA ILE A 137 -12.87 2.28 -3.51
C ILE A 137 -12.84 0.76 -3.34
#